data_AF-A0ABD0MD54-F1
#
_entry.id   AF-A0ABD0MD54-F1
#
_cell.length_a   1.000
_cell.length_b   1.000
_cell.length_c   1.000
_cell.angle_alpha   90.00
_cell.angle_beta   90.00
_cell.angle_gamma   90.00
#
_symmetry.space_group_name_H-M   'P 1'
#
loop_
_entity.id
_entity.type
_entity.pdbx_description
1 polymer ?
#
loop_
_entity_poly.entity_id
_entity_poly.type
_entity_poly.pdbx_seq_one_letter_code
_entity_poly.pdbx_strand_id
1 'polypeptide(L)' 'HVLVRTDNTEVVYYINHQGGLGSHPLYKLVHQILVWSQDKLLLLRAVHVPGHINMGGYILSRQGPRNGFFTPRR' A
#
# COMPACT_ATOMS: atom_id res chain seq x y z
N HIS A 1 6.69 -3.61 -13.15
CA HIS A 1 7.07 -3.14 -11.79
C HIS A 1 5.93 -2.33 -11.21
N VAL A 2 5.57 -2.52 -9.94
CA VAL A 2 4.48 -1.80 -9.24
C VAL A 2 5.04 -1.00 -8.08
N LEU A 3 4.64 0.27 -7.99
CA LEU A 3 5.00 1.18 -6.92
C LEU A 3 3.74 1.62 -6.17
N VAL A 4 3.62 1.22 -4.91
CA VAL A 4 2.51 1.58 -4.02
C VAL A 4 2.82 2.91 -3.34
N ARG A 5 1.96 3.91 -3.50
CA ARG A 5 2.04 5.19 -2.78
C ARG A 5 1.13 5.12 -1.56
N THR A 6 1.67 5.38 -0.38
CA THR A 6 0.91 5.34 0.88
C THR A 6 1.42 6.38 1.86
N ASP A 7 0.55 6.87 2.72
CA ASP A 7 0.90 7.75 3.85
C ASP A 7 1.33 6.98 5.11
N ASN A 8 1.29 5.64 5.08
CA ASN A 8 1.73 4.80 6.19
C ASN A 8 3.21 4.40 6.05
N THR A 9 4.06 4.96 6.90
CA THR A 9 5.52 4.70 6.91
C THR A 9 5.86 3.26 7.28
N GLU A 10 5.08 2.61 8.14
CA GLU A 10 5.27 1.19 8.48
C GLU A 10 5.06 0.30 7.27
N VAL A 11 4.02 0.57 6.46
CA VAL A 11 3.78 -0.17 5.21
C VAL A 11 4.95 0.00 4.24
N VAL A 12 5.48 1.23 4.12
CA VAL A 12 6.65 1.51 3.28
C VAL A 12 7.85 0.70 3.76
N TYR A 13 8.13 0.72 5.06
CA TYR A 13 9.23 -0.03 5.65
C TYR A 13 9.07 -1.53 5.38
N TYR A 14 7.95 -2.12 5.78
CA TYR A 14 7.75 -3.56 5.70
C TYR A 14 7.74 -4.08 4.26
N ILE A 15 7.08 -3.41 3.30
CA ILE A 15 7.08 -3.85 1.90
C ILE A 15 8.49 -3.80 1.30
N ASN A 16 9.24 -2.73 1.55
CA ASN A 16 10.55 -2.55 0.94
C ASN A 16 11.63 -3.45 1.56
N HIS A 17 11.44 -3.91 2.79
CA HIS A 17 12.31 -4.85 3.49
C HIS A 17 11.76 -6.29 3.49
N GLN A 18 10.65 -6.53 2.76
CA GLN A 18 9.99 -7.84 2.69
C GLN A 18 9.58 -8.40 4.07
N GLY A 19 9.27 -7.51 5.00
CA GLY A 19 8.95 -7.83 6.38
C GLY A 19 9.64 -6.90 7.37
N GLY A 20 9.68 -7.35 8.63
CA GLY A 20 10.31 -6.63 9.74
C GLY A 20 10.09 -7.38 11.04
N LEU A 21 11.01 -7.22 12.00
CA LEU A 21 10.98 -7.93 13.28
C LEU A 21 10.13 -7.23 14.35
N GLY A 22 9.74 -5.97 14.13
CA GLY A 22 9.04 -5.15 15.13
C GLY A 22 7.58 -5.54 15.40
N SER A 23 6.98 -6.39 14.55
CA SER A 23 5.58 -6.80 14.65
C SER A 23 5.31 -8.04 13.82
N HIS A 24 5.01 -9.15 14.51
CA HIS A 24 4.71 -10.44 13.88
C HIS A 24 3.42 -10.42 13.04
N PRO A 25 2.32 -9.75 13.46
CA PRO A 25 1.14 -9.60 12.61
C PRO A 25 1.41 -8.86 11.30
N LEU A 26 2.20 -7.77 11.34
CA LEU A 26 2.55 -7.02 10.14
C LEU A 26 3.43 -7.84 9.20
N TYR A 27 4.38 -8.60 9.75
CA TYR A 27 5.18 -9.54 8.97
C TYR A 27 4.31 -10.56 8.22
N LYS A 28 3.35 -11.17 8.91
CA LYS A 28 2.42 -12.14 8.29
C LYS A 28 1.62 -11.54 7.13
N LEU A 29 1.09 -10.32 7.30
CA LEU A 29 0.35 -9.62 6.25
C LEU A 29 1.24 -9.32 5.03
N VAL A 30 2.44 -8.81 5.27
CA VAL A 30 3.39 -8.49 4.21
C VAL A 30 3.83 -9.74 3.47
N HIS A 31 4.08 -10.83 4.19
CA HIS A 31 4.40 -12.12 3.58
C HIS A 31 3.27 -12.62 2.66
N GLN A 32 2.01 -12.51 3.08
CA GLN A 32 0.86 -12.87 2.23
C GLN A 32 0.81 -12.04 0.94
N ILE A 33 1.04 -10.73 1.03
CA ILE A 33 1.08 -9.83 -0.13
C ILE A 33 2.22 -10.22 -1.07
N LEU A 34 3.42 -10.48 -0.54
CA LEU A 34 4.59 -10.84 -1.32
C LEU A 34 4.38 -12.17 -2.05
N VAL A 35 3.92 -13.21 -1.35
CA VAL A 35 3.62 -14.51 -1.96
C VAL A 35 2.57 -14.36 -3.07
N TRP A 36 1.48 -13.64 -2.82
CA TRP A 36 0.47 -13.37 -3.85
C TRP A 36 1.06 -12.66 -5.08
N SER A 37 2.02 -11.75 -4.86
CA SER A 37 2.63 -10.95 -5.92
C SER A 37 3.68 -11.70 -6.76
N GLN A 38 4.28 -12.77 -6.25
CA GLN A 38 5.41 -13.47 -6.89
C GLN A 38 5.11 -13.91 -8.33
N ASP A 39 3.92 -14.47 -8.57
CA ASP A 39 3.53 -14.96 -9.90
C ASP A 39 2.85 -13.89 -10.78
N LYS A 40 2.67 -12.67 -10.26
CA LYS A 40 1.84 -11.64 -10.90
C LYS A 40 2.64 -10.38 -11.24
N LEU A 41 3.61 -10.03 -10.41
CA LEU A 41 4.31 -8.77 -10.47
C LEU A 41 5.82 -9.01 -10.52
N LEU A 42 6.50 -8.36 -11.47
CA LEU A 42 7.97 -8.39 -11.56
C LEU A 42 8.66 -7.78 -10.33
N LEU A 43 8.03 -6.81 -9.68
CA LEU A 43 8.56 -6.12 -8.50
C LEU A 43 7.43 -5.36 -7.80
N LEU A 44 7.40 -5.43 -6.48
CA LEU A 44 6.55 -4.62 -5.61
C LEU A 44 7.43 -3.76 -4.70
N ARG A 45 7.21 -2.45 -4.73
CA ARG A 45 7.84 -1.46 -3.84
C ARG A 45 6.80 -0.51 -3.30
N ALA A 46 7.09 0.13 -2.17
CA ALA A 46 6.25 1.16 -1.59
C ALA A 46 7.03 2.48 -1.41
N VAL A 47 6.34 3.61 -1.51
CA VAL A 47 6.90 4.95 -1.25
C VAL A 47 5.93 5.76 -0.40
N HIS A 48 6.49 6.51 0.54
CA HIS A 48 5.71 7.40 1.38
C HIS A 48 5.23 8.62 0.57
N VAL A 49 3.95 8.97 0.73
CA VAL A 49 3.39 10.25 0.28
C VAL A 49 2.63 10.90 1.44
N PRO A 50 2.66 12.24 1.59
CA PRO A 50 1.85 12.92 2.59
C PRO A 50 0.35 12.61 2.47
N GLY A 51 -0.37 12.53 3.60
CA GLY A 51 -1.78 12.15 3.64
C GLY A 51 -2.71 13.03 2.78
N HIS A 52 -2.41 14.33 2.64
CA HIS A 52 -3.18 15.23 1.77
C HIS A 52 -3.05 14.86 0.28
N ILE A 53 -1.98 14.16 -0.11
CA ILE A 53 -1.79 13.59 -1.45
C ILE A 53 -2.46 12.20 -1.55
N ASN A 54 -2.55 11.45 -0.45
CA ASN A 54 -3.27 10.17 -0.37
C ASN A 54 -4.79 10.32 -0.07
N MET A 55 -5.40 11.45 -0.43
CA MET A 55 -6.80 11.74 -0.11
C MET A 55 -7.77 10.70 -0.70
N GLY A 56 -7.47 10.17 -1.88
CA GLY A 56 -8.27 9.10 -2.50
C GLY A 56 -8.30 7.82 -1.64
N GLY A 57 -7.15 7.40 -1.12
CA GLY A 57 -7.04 6.26 -0.20
C GLY A 57 -7.74 6.53 1.14
N TYR A 58 -7.62 7.74 1.66
CA TYR A 58 -8.35 8.15 2.87
C TYR A 58 -9.88 8.07 2.68
N ILE A 59 -10.42 8.61 1.58
CA ILE A 59 -11.86 8.58 1.30
C ILE A 59 -12.34 7.13 1.17
N LEU A 60 -11.65 6.30 0.40
CA LEU A 60 -12.03 4.89 0.21
C LEU A 60 -11.99 4.09 1.51
N SER A 61 -10.98 4.30 2.35
CA SER A 61 -10.81 3.57 3.61
C SER A 61 -11.81 3.96 4.71
N ARG A 62 -12.31 5.21 4.69
CA ARG A 62 -13.19 5.74 5.75
C ARG A 62 -14.66 5.81 5.35
N GLN A 63 -14.93 6.13 4.10
CA GLN A 63 -16.29 6.46 3.62
C GLN A 63 -16.82 5.40 2.64
N GLY A 64 -16.00 4.40 2.30
CA GLY A 64 -16.30 3.45 1.23
C GLY A 64 -16.24 4.11 -0.15
N PRO A 65 -16.45 3.33 -1.24
CA PRO A 65 -16.57 3.91 -2.56
C PRO A 65 -17.80 4.83 -2.61
N ARG A 66 -17.57 6.14 -2.64
CA ARG A 66 -18.61 7.09 -3.04
C ARG A 66 -18.93 6.82 -4.51
N ASN A 67 -20.16 6.41 -4.79
CA ASN A 67 -20.66 6.22 -6.15
C ASN A 67 -20.27 7.42 -7.03
N GLY A 68 -19.31 7.23 -7.94
CA GLY A 68 -18.99 8.18 -9.02
C GLY A 68 -17.84 9.18 -8.83
N PHE A 69 -17.18 9.29 -7.66
CA PHE A 69 -16.12 10.31 -7.46
C PHE A 69 -14.71 9.74 -7.39
N PHE A 70 -14.25 9.21 -8.52
CA PHE A 70 -12.82 9.10 -8.84
C PHE A 70 -12.59 9.52 -10.29
N THR A 71 -12.37 10.81 -10.51
CA THR A 71 -11.68 11.28 -11.73
C THR A 71 -10.19 11.34 -11.40
N PRO A 72 -9.34 10.45 -11.93
CA PRO A 72 -7.91 10.67 -11.90
C PRO A 72 -7.65 11.91 -12.74
N ARG A 73 -7.09 12.97 -12.15
CA ARG A 73 -6.50 14.03 -12.97
C ARG A 73 -5.33 13.39 -13.72
N ARG A 74 -5.41 13.48 -15.05
CA ARG A 74 -4.33 13.13 -15.98
C ARG A 74 -3.06 13.91 -15.66
#